data_AF-A0A377Y3S0-F1
#
_entry.id   AF-A0A377Y3S0-F1
#
_cell.length_a   1.000
_cell.length_b   1.000
_cell.length_c   1.000
_cell.angle_alpha   90.00
_cell.angle_beta   90.00
_cell.angle_gamma   90.00
#
_symmetry.space_group_name_H-M   'P 1'
#
loop_
_entity.id
_entity.type
_entity.pdbx_description
1 polymer ?
#
loop_
_entity_poly.entity_id
_entity_poly.type
_entity_poly.pdbx_seq_one_letter_code
_entity_poly.pdbx_strand_id
1 'polypeptide(L)'
;MPETARTIYRGTAVALVEGPHLYKLNGYYYLFAAQGGTVFTHQEVVARSKTLEADSFETEPGDVFLTNVDTPDSYIQKQGHGALVSTPEGEWYYASLCARPWNRPGESIYDPRGWSTLGRETAIQKVYWDDEGWPRIEGGHGGKTFVEGPKDAIVERRIFLH
;
A
#
# COMPACT_ATOMS: atom_id res chain seq x y z
N MET A 1 -12.48 25.70 -12.42
CA MET A 1 -12.63 24.24 -12.35
C MET A 1 -13.68 23.82 -13.36
N PRO A 2 -13.56 22.65 -14.03
CA PRO A 2 -14.64 22.11 -14.87
C PRO A 2 -15.94 21.98 -14.08
N GLU A 3 -17.11 22.17 -14.71
CA GLU A 3 -18.43 22.04 -14.04
C GLU A 3 -18.66 20.66 -13.42
N THR A 4 -18.00 19.63 -13.97
CA THR A 4 -18.13 18.25 -13.51
C THR A 4 -17.15 17.88 -12.39
N ALA A 5 -16.20 18.76 -12.06
CA ALA A 5 -15.18 18.51 -11.05
C ALA A 5 -15.81 18.43 -9.66
N ARG A 6 -15.52 17.33 -8.95
CA ARG A 6 -16.02 17.08 -7.60
C ARG A 6 -14.99 16.32 -6.79
N THR A 7 -14.97 16.55 -5.48
CA THR A 7 -14.18 15.76 -4.54
C THR A 7 -15.00 14.52 -4.18
N ILE A 8 -14.51 13.34 -4.53
CA ILE A 8 -15.20 12.06 -4.28
C ILE A 8 -14.77 11.41 -2.96
N TYR A 9 -13.59 11.77 -2.47
CA TYR A 9 -13.01 11.26 -1.23
C TYR A 9 -12.08 12.31 -0.62
N ARG A 10 -12.15 12.48 0.71
CA ARG A 10 -11.36 13.47 1.45
C ARG A 10 -10.23 12.87 2.27
N GLY A 11 -10.18 11.54 2.37
CA GLY A 11 -9.25 10.87 3.27
C GLY A 11 -9.77 10.64 4.67
N THR A 12 -8.87 10.16 5.52
CA THR A 12 -9.11 9.96 6.95
C THR A 12 -8.50 11.11 7.78
N ALA A 13 -8.64 11.04 9.11
CA ALA A 13 -8.01 11.99 10.02
C ALA A 13 -6.46 12.02 9.96
N VAL A 14 -5.83 10.99 9.37
CA VAL A 14 -4.36 10.94 9.17
C VAL A 14 -3.89 12.01 8.17
N ALA A 15 -4.78 12.49 7.28
CA ALA A 15 -4.53 13.55 6.31
C ALA A 15 -3.36 13.27 5.35
N LEU A 16 -2.91 14.31 4.62
CA LEU A 16 -1.90 14.21 3.56
C LEU A 16 -2.25 13.18 2.48
N VAL A 17 -3.52 13.15 2.10
CA VAL A 17 -4.05 12.18 1.14
C VAL A 17 -3.52 12.49 -0.26
N GLU A 18 -2.91 11.50 -0.89
CA GLU A 18 -2.25 11.62 -2.18
C GLU A 18 -2.33 10.29 -2.98
N GLY A 19 -1.77 10.29 -4.20
CA GLY A 19 -1.65 9.08 -5.03
C GLY A 19 -2.96 8.31 -5.29
N PRO A 20 -4.11 8.94 -5.62
CA PRO A 20 -5.36 8.22 -5.75
C PRO A 20 -5.40 7.34 -7.01
N HIS A 21 -5.74 6.06 -6.84
CA HIS A 21 -5.97 5.10 -7.92
C HIS A 21 -7.39 4.51 -7.82
N LEU A 22 -8.15 4.58 -8.92
CA LEU A 22 -9.53 4.06 -9.01
C LEU A 22 -9.58 2.73 -9.77
N TYR A 23 -10.32 1.76 -9.22
CA TYR A 23 -10.55 0.45 -9.82
C TYR A 23 -12.05 0.10 -9.77
N LYS A 24 -12.62 -0.42 -10.86
CA LYS A 24 -14.00 -0.94 -10.86
C LYS A 24 -13.97 -2.45 -10.69
N LEU A 25 -14.35 -2.95 -9.51
CA LEU A 25 -14.30 -4.37 -9.14
C LEU A 25 -15.56 -4.76 -8.37
N ASN A 26 -16.11 -5.95 -8.62
CA ASN A 26 -17.21 -6.54 -7.83
C ASN A 26 -18.41 -5.57 -7.61
N GLY A 27 -18.73 -4.77 -8.64
CA GLY A 27 -19.82 -3.80 -8.58
C GLY A 27 -19.54 -2.54 -7.74
N TYR A 28 -18.32 -2.35 -7.25
CA TYR A 28 -17.85 -1.14 -6.55
C TYR A 28 -16.79 -0.40 -7.37
N TYR A 29 -16.62 0.89 -7.09
CA TYR A 29 -15.39 1.61 -7.33
C TYR A 29 -14.55 1.52 -6.06
N TYR A 30 -13.34 0.99 -6.14
CA TYR A 30 -12.33 1.06 -5.08
C TYR A 30 -11.39 2.21 -5.37
N LEU A 31 -11.10 3.01 -4.36
CA LEU A 31 -10.12 4.08 -4.38
C LEU A 31 -9.02 3.71 -3.39
N PHE A 32 -7.81 3.51 -3.91
CA PHE A 32 -6.59 3.40 -3.12
C PHE A 32 -5.96 4.78 -3.06
N ALA A 33 -5.51 5.20 -1.89
CA ALA A 33 -4.79 6.45 -1.73
C ALA A 33 -3.77 6.35 -0.60
N ALA A 34 -2.61 6.98 -0.81
CA ALA A 34 -1.62 7.17 0.23
C ALA A 34 -2.04 8.28 1.20
N GLN A 35 -1.59 8.19 2.45
CA GLN A 35 -1.81 9.22 3.47
C GLN A 35 -0.65 9.25 4.49
N GLY A 36 -0.66 10.25 5.37
CA GLY A 36 0.34 10.38 6.45
C GLY A 36 1.71 10.88 6.00
N GLY A 37 1.88 11.15 4.70
CA GLY A 37 3.13 11.61 4.07
C GLY A 37 4.17 10.51 3.89
N THR A 38 5.06 10.65 2.91
CA THR A 38 6.05 9.63 2.48
C THR A 38 7.26 9.49 3.44
N VAL A 39 6.99 9.54 4.75
CA VAL A 39 7.92 9.35 5.87
C VAL A 39 7.57 8.08 6.65
N PHE A 40 8.01 7.93 7.91
CA PHE A 40 7.71 6.72 8.69
C PHE A 40 6.24 6.56 9.11
N THR A 41 5.43 7.61 8.93
CA THR A 41 3.98 7.60 9.14
C THR A 41 3.19 7.24 7.89
N HIS A 42 3.86 6.85 6.80
CA HIS A 42 3.23 6.54 5.52
C HIS A 42 2.28 5.35 5.62
N GLN A 43 1.14 5.49 4.95
CA GLN A 43 0.04 4.55 4.98
C GLN A 43 -0.62 4.52 3.59
N GLU A 44 -1.17 3.36 3.23
CA GLU A 44 -2.13 3.23 2.13
C GLU A 44 -3.50 2.91 2.71
N VAL A 45 -4.52 3.64 2.29
CA VAL A 45 -5.92 3.38 2.65
C VAL A 45 -6.73 3.01 1.43
N VAL A 46 -7.75 2.17 1.67
CA VAL A 46 -8.73 1.79 0.67
C VAL A 46 -10.08 2.33 1.07
N ALA A 47 -10.79 2.87 0.09
CA ALA A 47 -12.18 3.27 0.22
C ALA A 47 -12.98 2.69 -0.95
N ARG A 48 -14.30 2.53 -0.79
CA ARG A 48 -15.16 2.07 -1.89
C ARG A 48 -16.46 2.86 -1.99
N SER A 49 -17.04 2.89 -3.18
CA SER A 49 -18.36 3.47 -3.43
C SER A 49 -19.08 2.72 -4.55
N LYS A 50 -20.42 2.76 -4.56
CA LYS A 50 -21.20 2.31 -5.72
C LYS A 50 -21.24 3.34 -6.85
N THR A 51 -20.99 4.61 -6.54
CA THR A 51 -21.05 5.75 -7.48
C THR A 51 -19.74 6.54 -7.48
N LEU A 52 -19.63 7.55 -8.33
CA LEU A 52 -18.53 8.52 -8.32
C LEU A 52 -19.03 9.90 -7.87
N GLU A 53 -20.10 9.92 -7.06
CA GLU A 53 -20.65 11.16 -6.54
C GLU A 53 -19.75 11.79 -5.49
N ALA A 54 -19.95 13.08 -5.24
CA ALA A 54 -19.18 13.82 -4.25
C ALA A 54 -19.29 13.15 -2.87
N ASP A 55 -18.15 13.02 -2.19
CA ASP A 55 -18.04 12.46 -0.83
C ASP A 55 -18.75 11.08 -0.64
N SER A 56 -18.82 10.26 -1.70
CA SER A 56 -19.56 8.99 -1.69
C SER A 56 -18.77 7.77 -1.22
N PHE A 57 -17.46 7.90 -1.06
CA PHE A 57 -16.57 6.79 -0.70
C PHE A 57 -16.55 6.54 0.81
N GLU A 58 -16.85 5.30 1.21
CA GLU A 58 -16.63 4.81 2.57
C GLU A 58 -15.20 4.24 2.67
N THR A 59 -14.43 4.66 3.68
CA THR A 59 -13.13 4.04 3.98
C THR A 59 -13.35 2.66 4.58
N GLU A 60 -12.45 1.74 4.24
CA GLU A 60 -12.35 0.44 4.88
C GLU A 60 -12.39 0.55 6.42
N PRO A 61 -13.24 -0.22 7.11
CA PRO A 61 -13.33 -0.18 8.55
C PRO A 61 -12.18 -0.98 9.20
N GLY A 62 -11.59 -0.44 10.27
CA GLY A 62 -10.59 -1.15 11.07
C GLY A 62 -9.17 -0.76 10.72
N ASP A 63 -8.34 -1.75 10.41
CA ASP A 63 -6.91 -1.58 10.16
C ASP A 63 -6.64 -0.91 8.80
N VAL A 64 -5.51 -0.22 8.72
CA VAL A 64 -5.02 0.40 7.49
C VAL A 64 -4.53 -0.70 6.54
N PHE A 65 -4.87 -0.62 5.26
CA PHE A 65 -4.54 -1.64 4.25
C PHE A 65 -3.04 -1.98 4.21
N LEU A 66 -2.16 -0.98 4.16
CA LEU A 66 -0.70 -1.17 4.16
C LEU A 66 -0.02 -0.05 4.94
N THR A 67 0.74 -0.39 5.97
CA THR A 67 1.57 0.56 6.70
C THR A 67 2.63 -0.14 7.51
N ASN A 68 3.72 0.56 7.78
CA ASN A 68 4.69 0.10 8.77
C ASN A 68 4.63 0.90 10.07
N VAL A 69 3.71 1.85 10.28
CA VAL A 69 3.74 2.76 11.45
C VAL A 69 3.94 2.01 12.78
N ASP A 70 3.24 0.89 12.97
CA ASP A 70 3.24 0.04 14.17
C ASP A 70 4.15 -1.19 14.07
N THR A 71 4.92 -1.34 12.98
CA THR A 71 5.91 -2.41 12.79
C THR A 71 7.35 -1.84 12.72
N PRO A 72 7.90 -1.29 13.82
CA PRO A 72 9.23 -0.66 13.85
C PRO A 72 10.36 -1.61 13.46
N ASP A 73 10.24 -2.89 13.78
CA ASP A 73 11.26 -3.90 13.52
C ASP A 73 11.22 -4.49 12.10
N SER A 74 10.24 -4.08 11.27
CA SER A 74 10.18 -4.55 9.88
C SER A 74 11.39 -4.07 9.08
N TYR A 75 12.00 -4.98 8.31
CA TYR A 75 13.11 -4.67 7.41
C TYR A 75 12.74 -3.64 6.33
N ILE A 76 11.47 -3.63 5.93
CA ILE A 76 10.90 -2.66 5.00
C ILE A 76 10.03 -1.68 5.77
N GLN A 77 10.17 -0.40 5.45
CA GLN A 77 9.48 0.71 6.12
C GLN A 77 8.84 1.63 5.08
N LYS A 78 8.03 2.58 5.55
CA LYS A 78 7.40 3.63 4.74
C LYS A 78 6.53 3.10 3.60
N GLN A 79 6.00 1.89 3.71
CA GLN A 79 5.15 1.33 2.66
C GLN A 79 3.88 2.16 2.46
N GLY A 80 3.53 2.39 1.19
CA GLY A 80 2.36 3.17 0.73
C GLY A 80 2.58 3.66 -0.70
N HIS A 81 1.68 4.49 -1.22
CA HIS A 81 1.74 5.11 -2.55
C HIS A 81 2.01 4.07 -3.64
N GLY A 82 1.03 3.19 -3.82
CA GLY A 82 1.15 2.06 -4.72
C GLY A 82 0.01 1.93 -5.71
N ALA A 83 0.00 0.80 -6.40
CA ALA A 83 -1.03 0.44 -7.34
C ALA A 83 -1.35 -1.06 -7.25
N LEU A 84 -2.64 -1.36 -7.29
CA LEU A 84 -3.19 -2.71 -7.34
C LEU A 84 -3.09 -3.26 -8.76
N VAL A 85 -2.72 -4.54 -8.88
CA VAL A 85 -2.67 -5.30 -10.13
C VAL A 85 -3.20 -6.71 -9.92
N SER A 86 -3.87 -7.27 -10.91
CA SER A 86 -4.22 -8.69 -10.97
C SER A 86 -3.42 -9.42 -12.02
N THR A 87 -3.16 -10.70 -11.78
CA THR A 87 -2.59 -11.63 -12.75
C THR A 87 -3.71 -12.21 -13.62
N PRO A 88 -3.39 -12.79 -14.81
CA PRO A 88 -4.37 -13.47 -15.64
C PRO A 88 -5.11 -14.62 -14.92
N GLU A 89 -4.44 -15.30 -14.00
CA GLU A 89 -4.99 -16.40 -13.17
C GLU A 89 -5.78 -15.90 -11.94
N GLY A 90 -5.95 -14.58 -11.79
CA GLY A 90 -6.80 -13.98 -10.76
C GLY A 90 -6.13 -13.76 -9.41
N GLU A 91 -4.80 -13.88 -9.31
CA GLU A 91 -4.06 -13.47 -8.11
C GLU A 91 -3.90 -11.95 -8.08
N TRP A 92 -3.88 -11.37 -6.87
CA TRP A 92 -3.76 -9.92 -6.69
C TRP A 92 -2.45 -9.55 -6.02
N TYR A 93 -1.88 -8.44 -6.46
CA TYR A 93 -0.66 -7.88 -5.92
C TYR A 93 -0.76 -6.37 -5.82
N TYR A 94 -0.02 -5.80 -4.88
CA TYR A 94 0.06 -4.37 -4.66
C TYR A 94 1.52 -3.93 -4.71
N ALA A 95 1.88 -3.19 -5.75
CA ALA A 95 3.21 -2.61 -5.90
C ALA A 95 3.22 -1.25 -5.21
N SER A 96 4.12 -1.03 -4.25
CA SER A 96 4.18 0.21 -3.47
C SER A 96 5.62 0.67 -3.33
N LEU A 97 5.81 1.95 -2.99
CA LEU A 97 7.12 2.37 -2.52
C LEU A 97 7.41 1.74 -1.15
N CYS A 98 8.69 1.63 -0.80
CA CYS A 98 9.17 1.32 0.54
C CYS A 98 10.52 2.00 0.78
N ALA A 99 11.10 1.82 1.95
CA ALA A 99 12.47 2.20 2.25
C ALA A 99 13.11 1.17 3.20
N ARG A 100 14.43 1.00 3.08
CA ARG A 100 15.23 0.13 3.96
C ARG A 100 16.14 1.00 4.83
N PRO A 101 15.69 1.43 6.02
CA PRO A 101 16.52 2.22 6.90
C PRO A 101 17.62 1.36 7.53
N TRP A 102 18.77 1.97 7.78
CA TRP A 102 19.79 1.42 8.66
C TRP A 102 19.91 2.30 9.91
N ASN A 103 20.28 1.69 11.02
CA ASN A 103 20.54 2.36 12.28
C ASN A 103 22.02 2.22 12.66
N ARG A 104 22.55 3.25 13.32
CA ARG A 104 23.83 3.14 14.03
C ARG A 104 23.64 2.31 15.30
N PRO A 105 24.70 1.67 15.83
CA PRO A 105 24.61 0.98 17.11
C PRO A 105 24.04 1.89 18.21
N GLY A 106 22.99 1.45 18.89
CA GLY A 106 22.33 2.17 19.98
C GLY A 106 21.27 3.21 19.55
N GLU A 107 20.99 3.39 18.27
CA GLU A 107 19.86 4.22 17.82
C GLU A 107 18.50 3.54 18.07
N SER A 108 17.48 4.37 18.30
CA SER A 108 16.11 3.94 18.52
C SER A 108 15.49 3.35 17.26
N ILE A 109 14.66 2.31 17.42
CA ILE A 109 13.79 1.79 16.35
C ILE A 109 12.52 2.65 16.16
N TYR A 110 12.28 3.65 17.02
CA TYR A 110 11.10 4.51 16.98
C TYR A 110 11.42 5.93 16.50
N ASP A 111 12.47 6.57 17.04
CA ASP A 111 12.87 7.92 16.66
C ASP A 111 14.33 8.25 17.07
N PRO A 112 15.24 8.60 16.13
CA PRO A 112 15.06 8.53 14.68
C PRO A 112 14.98 7.07 14.23
N ARG A 113 13.92 6.72 13.50
CA ARG A 113 13.63 5.35 13.03
C ARG A 113 14.62 4.81 11.97
N GLY A 114 15.70 5.54 11.71
CA GLY A 114 16.81 5.14 10.86
C GLY A 114 16.91 5.92 9.56
N TRP A 115 17.94 5.58 8.79
CA TRP A 115 18.44 6.37 7.68
C TRP A 115 18.34 5.58 6.37
N SER A 116 17.64 6.11 5.37
CA SER A 116 17.42 5.41 4.08
C SER A 116 18.31 5.98 2.98
N THR A 117 19.58 5.54 2.92
CA THR A 117 20.57 6.05 1.96
C THR A 117 20.27 5.67 0.50
N LEU A 118 19.48 4.63 0.28
CA LEU A 118 19.01 4.21 -1.05
C LEU A 118 17.77 5.01 -1.51
N GLY A 119 17.28 5.94 -0.69
CA GLY A 119 16.03 6.65 -0.96
C GLY A 119 14.81 5.77 -0.74
N ARG A 120 13.83 5.90 -1.65
CA ARG A 120 12.62 5.07 -1.69
C ARG A 120 12.76 4.08 -2.83
N GLU A 121 12.40 2.84 -2.56
CA GLU A 121 12.52 1.69 -3.46
C GLU A 121 11.12 1.18 -3.80
N THR A 122 11.01 0.21 -4.69
CA THR A 122 9.73 -0.45 -5.03
C THR A 122 9.69 -1.83 -4.42
N ALA A 123 8.58 -2.15 -3.75
CA ALA A 123 8.25 -3.47 -3.24
C ALA A 123 6.92 -3.94 -3.84
N ILE A 124 6.64 -5.23 -3.72
CA ILE A 124 5.37 -5.83 -4.12
C ILE A 124 4.85 -6.71 -2.98
N GLN A 125 3.54 -6.65 -2.72
CA GLN A 125 2.87 -7.44 -1.68
C GLN A 125 1.74 -8.26 -2.31
N LYS A 126 1.52 -9.48 -1.82
CA LYS A 126 0.41 -10.33 -2.27
C LYS A 126 -0.87 -9.91 -1.55
N VAL A 127 -1.96 -9.84 -2.29
CA VAL A 127 -3.26 -9.36 -1.82
C VAL A 127 -4.28 -10.48 -1.94
N TYR A 128 -5.13 -10.60 -0.93
CA TYR A 128 -6.35 -11.38 -1.00
C TYR A 128 -7.57 -10.48 -0.70
N TRP A 129 -8.76 -10.96 -1.01
CA TRP A 129 -10.01 -10.28 -0.69
C TRP A 129 -10.73 -11.07 0.40
N ASP A 130 -11.20 -10.37 1.43
CA ASP A 130 -11.98 -10.99 2.51
C ASP A 130 -13.46 -11.22 2.11
N ASP A 131 -14.23 -11.82 3.02
CA ASP A 131 -15.64 -12.14 2.80
C ASP A 131 -16.53 -10.88 2.70
N GLU A 132 -16.10 -9.77 3.29
CA GLU A 132 -16.73 -8.45 3.20
C GLU A 132 -16.38 -7.69 1.90
N GLY A 133 -15.51 -8.27 1.08
CA GLY A 133 -15.06 -7.75 -0.20
C GLY A 133 -14.04 -6.63 -0.09
N TRP A 134 -13.23 -6.57 0.97
CA TRP A 134 -12.12 -5.65 1.12
C TRP A 134 -10.77 -6.33 0.85
N PRO A 135 -9.79 -5.60 0.29
CA PRO A 135 -8.47 -6.15 0.04
C PRO A 135 -7.66 -6.24 1.34
N ARG A 136 -6.82 -7.25 1.46
CA ARG A 136 -5.91 -7.46 2.59
C ARG A 136 -4.53 -7.85 2.09
N ILE A 137 -3.50 -7.39 2.77
CA ILE A 137 -2.13 -7.83 2.53
C ILE A 137 -1.93 -9.20 3.17
N GLU A 138 -1.42 -10.17 2.41
CA GLU A 138 -1.06 -11.47 2.95
C GLU A 138 0.10 -11.35 3.95
N GLY A 139 -0.13 -11.78 5.19
CA GLY A 139 0.83 -11.61 6.30
C GLY A 139 0.60 -10.35 7.15
N GLY A 140 -0.44 -9.57 6.87
CA GLY A 140 -0.82 -8.39 7.65
C GLY A 140 -0.37 -7.07 7.01
N HIS A 141 -0.91 -5.95 7.52
CA HIS A 141 -0.70 -4.61 6.96
C HIS A 141 0.76 -4.14 6.96
N GLY A 142 1.64 -4.75 7.76
CA GLY A 142 3.08 -4.51 7.74
C GLY A 142 3.80 -5.00 6.49
N GLY A 143 3.14 -5.81 5.65
CA GLY A 143 3.77 -6.46 4.52
C GLY A 143 4.84 -7.49 4.91
N LYS A 144 5.40 -8.14 3.90
CA LYS A 144 6.45 -9.14 4.04
C LYS A 144 7.70 -8.74 3.26
N THR A 145 8.86 -9.11 3.78
CA THR A 145 10.13 -9.00 3.07
C THR A 145 10.22 -9.95 1.87
N PHE A 146 9.65 -11.14 2.01
CA PHE A 146 9.58 -12.13 0.95
C PHE A 146 8.13 -12.48 0.67
N VAL A 147 7.73 -12.32 -0.59
CA VAL A 147 6.37 -12.49 -1.07
C VAL A 147 6.35 -13.61 -2.10
N GLU A 148 5.35 -14.47 -2.02
CA GLU A 148 5.18 -15.55 -2.98
C GLU A 148 4.83 -14.97 -4.36
N GLY A 149 5.60 -15.34 -5.39
CA GLY A 149 5.32 -14.94 -6.77
C GLY A 149 4.01 -15.56 -7.29
N PRO A 150 3.52 -15.07 -8.45
CA PRO A 150 2.36 -15.67 -9.10
C PRO A 150 2.57 -17.16 -9.37
N LYS A 151 1.51 -17.97 -9.30
CA LYS A 151 1.55 -19.42 -9.50
C LYS A 151 2.08 -19.82 -10.88
N ASP A 152 1.84 -18.99 -11.88
CA ASP A 152 2.26 -19.15 -13.27
C ASP A 152 3.58 -18.44 -13.60
N ALA A 153 4.28 -17.90 -12.59
CA ALA A 153 5.52 -17.18 -12.80
C ALA A 153 6.60 -18.09 -13.39
N ILE A 154 7.13 -17.70 -14.55
CA ILE A 154 8.32 -18.32 -15.13
C ILE A 154 9.53 -17.83 -14.33
N VAL A 155 10.07 -18.71 -13.47
CA VAL A 155 11.29 -18.41 -12.70
C VAL A 155 12.50 -18.58 -13.61
N GLU A 156 12.90 -17.52 -14.30
CA GLU A 156 14.21 -17.46 -14.94
C GLU A 156 15.29 -17.22 -13.89
N ARG A 157 16.06 -18.26 -13.55
CA ARG A 157 17.33 -18.07 -12.81
C ARG A 157 18.38 -17.49 -13.76
N ARG A 158 18.38 -16.17 -13.94
CA ARG A 158 19.57 -15.48 -14.45
C ARG A 158 20.58 -15.39 -13.30
N ILE A 159 21.66 -16.14 -13.43
CA ILE A 159 22.83 -16.05 -12.53
C ILE A 159 23.36 -14.62 -12.65
N PHE A 160 22.98 -13.74 -11.73
CA PHE A 160 23.74 -12.51 -11.48
C PHE A 160 24.90 -12.89 -10.57
N LEU A 161 26.03 -13.24 -11.18
CA LEU A 161 27.33 -13.22 -10.50
C LEU A 161 27.57 -11.77 -10.04
N HIS A 162 27.47 -11.54 -8.73
CA HIS A 162 28.13 -10.41 -8.07
C HIS A 162 29.42 -10.94 -7.44
#